data_AF-A0A7V2GE76-F1
#
_entry.id   AF-A0A7V2GE76-F1
#
_cell.length_a   1.000
_cell.length_b   1.000
_cell.length_c   1.000
_cell.angle_alpha   90.00
_cell.angle_beta   90.00
_cell.angle_gamma   90.00
#
_symmetry.space_group_name_H-M   'P 1'
#
loop_
_entity.id
_entity.type
_entity.pdbx_description
1 polymer ?
#
loop_
_entity_poly.entity_id
_entity_poly.type
_entity_poly.pdbx_seq_one_letter_code
_entity_poly.pdbx_strand_id
1 'polypeptide(L)'
;MRRALFKEEHEIFRDAFGKFLDKEIVPFVEQWEEDEIIPRKIWNRMGEQGFLCPWLDEQYGGSAVGFEYSVIINEELFYRGVTGIL
;
A
#
# COMPACT_ATOMS: atom_id res chain seq x y z
N MET A 1 -6.01 -20.87 -2.90
CA MET A 1 -5.01 -21.37 -3.87
C MET A 1 -3.78 -20.48 -3.77
N ARG A 2 -2.58 -21.04 -3.62
CA ARG A 2 -1.33 -20.27 -3.69
C ARG A 2 -1.07 -19.92 -5.16
N ARG A 3 -0.97 -18.63 -5.50
CA ARG A 3 -0.73 -18.18 -6.88
C ARG A 3 0.75 -18.33 -7.19
N ALA A 4 1.08 -18.79 -8.40
CA ALA A 4 2.48 -18.95 -8.83
C ALA A 4 3.22 -17.61 -8.97
N LEU A 5 2.50 -16.48 -9.00
CA LEU A 5 3.04 -15.12 -9.09
C LEU A 5 3.77 -14.68 -7.82
N PHE A 6 3.33 -15.12 -6.63
CA PHE A 6 3.83 -14.60 -5.36
C PHE A 6 4.81 -15.55 -4.69
N LYS A 7 5.96 -14.99 -4.27
CA LYS A 7 6.98 -15.64 -3.47
C LYS A 7 6.77 -15.32 -1.99
N GLU A 8 7.56 -15.92 -1.10
CA GLU A 8 7.48 -15.66 0.33
C GLU A 8 7.70 -14.18 0.69
N GLU A 9 8.66 -13.51 0.04
CA GLU A 9 8.90 -12.07 0.22
C GLU A 9 7.68 -11.20 -0.15
N HIS A 10 6.90 -11.62 -1.14
CA HIS A 10 5.67 -10.96 -1.54
C HIS A 10 4.58 -11.12 -0.48
N GLU A 11 4.46 -12.30 0.13
CA GLU A 11 3.49 -12.54 1.21
C GLU A 11 3.86 -11.79 2.49
N ILE A 12 5.16 -11.69 2.81
CA ILE A 12 5.65 -10.87 3.93
C ILE A 12 5.30 -9.39 3.70
N PHE A 13 5.55 -8.89 2.48
CA PHE A 13 5.19 -7.53 2.11
C PHE A 13 3.68 -7.28 2.19
N ARG A 14 2.87 -8.25 1.70
CA ARG A 14 1.39 -8.19 1.79
C ARG A 14 0.92 -8.06 3.23
N ASP A 15 1.43 -8.91 4.13
CA ASP A 15 1.07 -8.86 5.56
C ASP A 15 1.47 -7.53 6.20
N ALA A 16 2.67 -7.01 5.90
CA ALA A 16 3.14 -5.74 6.41
C ALA A 16 2.26 -4.56 5.93
N PHE A 17 1.95 -4.51 4.63
CA PHE A 17 1.11 -3.47 4.06
C PHE A 17 -0.33 -3.57 4.55
N GLY A 18 -0.89 -4.77 4.63
CA GLY A 18 -2.23 -5.01 5.16
C GLY A 18 -2.38 -4.51 6.61
N LYS A 19 -1.42 -4.83 7.49
CA LYS A 19 -1.37 -4.33 8.87
C LYS A 19 -1.28 -2.81 8.95
N PHE A 20 -0.53 -2.19 8.04
CA PHE A 20 -0.47 -0.73 7.94
C PHE A 20 -1.85 -0.15 7.57
N LEU A 21 -2.52 -0.70 6.56
CA LEU A 21 -3.86 -0.25 6.16
C LEU A 21 -4.86 -0.38 7.31
N ASP A 22 -4.91 -1.54 7.96
CA ASP A 22 -5.86 -1.84 9.03
C ASP A 22 -5.70 -0.91 10.24
N LYS A 23 -4.48 -0.44 10.48
CA LYS A 23 -4.16 0.44 11.61
C LYS A 23 -4.30 1.93 11.27
N GLU A 24 -3.83 2.33 10.09
CA GLU A 24 -3.56 3.74 9.78
C GLU A 24 -4.52 4.35 8.76
N ILE A 25 -5.24 3.53 7.99
CA ILE A 25 -6.13 3.98 6.92
C ILE A 25 -7.56 3.55 7.18
N VAL A 26 -7.83 2.24 7.27
CA VAL A 26 -9.20 1.69 7.32
C VAL A 26 -10.09 2.37 8.38
N PRO A 27 -9.63 2.64 9.62
CA PRO A 27 -10.48 3.28 10.63
C PRO A 27 -10.93 4.71 10.31
N PHE A 28 -10.33 5.35 9.30
CA PHE A 28 -10.54 6.77 9.00
C PHE A 28 -11.12 7.03 7.60
N VAL A 29 -11.31 5.98 6.77
CA VAL A 29 -11.77 6.13 5.39
C VAL A 29 -13.12 6.85 5.31
N GLU A 30 -14.11 6.43 6.11
CA GLU A 30 -15.45 7.05 6.10
C GLU A 30 -15.37 8.56 6.41
N GLN A 31 -14.57 8.95 7.40
CA GLN A 31 -14.39 10.38 7.72
C GLN A 31 -13.71 11.14 6.58
N TRP A 32 -12.72 10.55 5.91
CA TRP A 32 -12.03 11.21 4.80
C TRP A 32 -12.90 11.34 3.55
N GLU A 33 -13.82 10.40 3.35
CA GLU A 33 -14.85 10.50 2.32
C GLU A 33 -15.84 11.64 2.64
N GLU A 34 -16.31 11.74 3.89
CA GLU A 34 -17.15 12.86 4.34
C GLU A 34 -16.45 14.22 4.22
N ASP A 35 -15.15 14.28 4.54
CA ASP A 35 -14.34 15.50 4.46
C ASP A 35 -13.84 15.80 3.03
N GLU A 36 -14.10 14.90 2.07
CA GLU A 36 -13.62 14.93 0.68
C GLU A 36 -12.09 15.09 0.55
N ILE A 37 -11.33 14.65 1.57
CA ILE A 37 -9.88 14.81 1.60
C ILE A 37 -9.16 13.70 2.35
N ILE A 38 -8.17 13.11 1.68
CA ILE A 38 -7.21 12.21 2.33
C ILE A 38 -6.07 13.05 2.94
N PRO A 39 -5.80 12.96 4.25
CA PRO A 39 -4.77 13.75 4.89
C PRO A 39 -3.37 13.50 4.31
N ARG A 40 -2.63 14.58 3.99
CA ARG A 40 -1.26 14.50 3.46
C ARG A 40 -0.31 13.65 4.32
N LYS A 41 -0.51 13.64 5.65
CA LYS A 41 0.28 12.83 6.59
C LYS A 41 0.30 11.34 6.24
N ILE A 42 -0.77 10.80 5.64
CA ILE A 42 -0.86 9.38 5.27
C ILE A 42 0.12 9.07 4.15
N TRP A 43 0.19 9.93 3.13
CA TRP A 43 1.16 9.82 2.03
C TRP A 43 2.61 9.85 2.53
N ASN A 44 2.93 10.75 3.47
CA ASN A 44 4.27 10.79 4.07
C ASN A 44 4.58 9.47 4.78
N ARG A 45 3.64 8.95 5.56
CA ARG A 45 3.81 7.67 6.27
C ARG A 45 3.95 6.48 5.33
N MET A 46 3.19 6.45 4.23
CA MET A 46 3.35 5.42 3.20
C MET A 46 4.73 5.49 2.55
N GLY A 47 5.23 6.70 2.27
CA GLY A 47 6.57 6.92 1.72
C GLY A 47 7.68 6.47 2.68
N GLU A 48 7.58 6.82 3.97
CA GLU A 48 8.54 6.40 5.01
C GLU A 48 8.62 4.89 5.19
N GLN A 49 7.53 4.16 4.92
CA GLN A 49 7.48 2.70 4.99
C GLN A 49 7.82 2.02 3.64
N GLY A 50 8.09 2.78 2.58
CA GLY A 50 8.43 2.25 1.27
C GLY A 50 7.24 1.67 0.47
N PHE A 51 6.01 2.09 0.78
CA PHE A 51 4.80 1.63 0.09
C PHE A 51 4.46 2.44 -1.17
N LEU A 52 5.17 3.55 -1.43
CA LEU A 52 4.97 4.39 -2.60
C LEU A 52 6.04 4.11 -3.66
N CYS A 53 5.62 4.01 -4.93
CA CYS A 53 6.51 3.84 -6.08
C CYS A 53 7.59 2.76 -5.90
N PRO A 54 7.25 1.53 -5.46
CA PRO A 54 8.24 0.52 -5.07
C PRO A 54 9.14 0.07 -6.24
N TRP A 55 8.65 0.19 -7.47
CA TRP A 55 9.37 -0.13 -8.72
C TRP A 55 10.41 0.91 -9.14
N LEU A 56 10.45 2.07 -8.49
CA LEU A 56 11.40 3.13 -8.84
C LEU A 56 12.82 2.75 -8.38
N ASP A 57 13.83 3.20 -9.13
CA ASP A 57 15.23 2.96 -8.76
C ASP A 57 15.58 3.57 -7.40
N GLU A 58 16.50 2.92 -6.67
CA GLU A 58 16.99 3.38 -5.37
C GLU A 58 17.59 4.79 -5.40
N GLN A 59 18.22 5.19 -6.52
CA GLN A 59 18.78 6.53 -6.69
C GLN A 59 17.73 7.66 -6.58
N TYR A 60 16.45 7.33 -6.79
CA TYR A 60 15.32 8.24 -6.65
C TYR A 60 14.50 7.97 -5.38
N GLY A 61 14.96 7.08 -4.50
CA GLY A 61 14.31 6.73 -3.23
C GLY A 61 13.30 5.58 -3.31
N GLY A 62 13.23 4.85 -4.42
CA GLY A 62 12.45 3.61 -4.52
C GLY A 62 13.20 2.38 -4.04
N SER A 63 12.61 1.20 -4.22
CA SER A 63 13.20 -0.09 -3.80
C SER A 63 13.63 -0.97 -4.98
N ALA A 64 13.47 -0.51 -6.22
CA ALA A 64 13.76 -1.23 -7.46
C ALA A 64 13.15 -2.66 -7.51
N VAL A 65 11.98 -2.86 -6.90
CA VAL A 65 11.32 -4.18 -6.84
C VAL A 65 10.34 -4.41 -8.00
N GLY A 66 9.96 -5.68 -8.18
CA GLY A 66 9.08 -6.11 -9.27
C GLY A 66 7.65 -5.56 -9.21
N PHE A 67 6.92 -5.70 -10.32
CA PHE A 67 5.54 -5.24 -10.47
C PHE A 67 4.56 -5.94 -9.50
N GLU A 68 4.91 -7.14 -9.04
CA GLU A 68 4.17 -7.93 -8.06
C GLU A 68 3.85 -7.14 -6.79
N TYR A 69 4.76 -6.26 -6.34
CA TYR A 69 4.54 -5.40 -5.19
C TYR A 69 3.45 -4.36 -5.44
N SER A 70 3.40 -3.79 -6.65
CA SER A 70 2.33 -2.87 -7.04
C SER A 70 0.99 -3.59 -7.16
N VAL A 71 0.99 -4.84 -7.64
CA VAL A 71 -0.22 -5.68 -7.65
C VAL A 71 -0.72 -5.91 -6.22
N ILE A 72 0.17 -6.25 -5.28
CA ILE A 72 -0.18 -6.45 -3.88
C ILE A 72 -0.75 -5.18 -3.26
N ILE A 73 -0.12 -4.02 -3.48
CA ILE A 73 -0.61 -2.72 -2.97
C ILE A 73 -2.05 -2.49 -3.43
N ASN A 74 -2.31 -2.63 -4.73
CA ASN A 74 -3.65 -2.43 -5.27
C ASN A 74 -4.64 -3.46 -4.70
N GLU A 75 -4.29 -4.75 -4.69
CA GLU A 75 -5.16 -5.79 -4.13
C GLU A 75 -5.54 -5.52 -2.67
N GLU A 76 -4.58 -5.17 -1.82
CA GLU A 76 -4.84 -4.92 -0.39
C GLU A 76 -5.69 -3.67 -0.14
N LEU A 77 -5.56 -2.62 -0.97
CA LEU A 77 -6.44 -1.44 -0.94
C LEU A 77 -7.87 -1.82 -1.32
N PHE A 78 -8.04 -2.53 -2.44
CA PHE A 78 -9.35 -2.97 -2.92
C PHE A 78 -10.04 -3.94 -1.97
N TYR A 79 -9.33 -4.90 -1.36
CA TYR A 79 -9.92 -5.84 -0.41
C TYR A 79 -10.48 -5.17 0.85
N ARG A 80 -9.97 -3.97 1.20
CA ARG A 80 -10.41 -3.20 2.35
C ARG A 80 -11.39 -2.08 2.01
N GLY A 81 -11.80 -1.98 0.74
CA GLY A 81 -12.67 -0.90 0.28
C GLY A 81 -12.04 0.49 0.41
N VAL A 82 -10.71 0.57 0.48
CA VAL A 82 -10.00 1.85 0.52
C VAL A 82 -10.01 2.41 -0.90
N THR A 83 -10.88 3.37 -1.16
CA THR A 83 -10.97 4.06 -2.45
C THR A 83 -10.38 5.47 -2.35
N GLY A 84 -9.93 6.03 -3.48
CA GLY A 84 -9.33 7.37 -3.52
C GLY A 84 -7.84 7.44 -3.10
N ILE A 85 -7.25 6.34 -2.64
CA ILE A 85 -5.80 6.20 -2.42
C ILE A 85 -5.23 5.32 -3.54
N LEU A 86 -4.29 5.91 -4.31
CA LEU A 86 -3.54 5.33 -5.44
C LEU A 86 -4.39 4.89 -6.65
#